data_AF-A0A520BP67-F1
#
_entry.id   AF-A0A520BP67-F1
#
_cell.length_a   1.000
_cell.length_b   1.000
_cell.length_c   1.000
_cell.angle_alpha   90.00
_cell.angle_beta   90.00
_cell.angle_gamma   90.00
#
_symmetry.space_group_name_H-M   'P 1'
#
loop_
_entity.id
_entity.type
_entity.pdbx_description
1 polymer ?
#
loop_
_entity_poly.entity_id
_entity_poly.type
_entity_poly.pdbx_seq_one_letter_code
_entity_poly.pdbx_strand_id
1 'polypeptide(L)' 'LIQFIKEFTATTGMLIDPVYTAKMFYAINDLSHKNYFEKDAKILAIHTGGLLGILGMKEKLSGS' A
#
# COMPACT_ATOMS: atom_id res chain seq x y z
N LEU A 1 -3.05 -7.47 -4.66
CA LEU A 1 -2.39 -6.90 -3.45
C LEU A 1 -0.87 -7.05 -3.47
N ILE A 2 -0.30 -8.25 -3.64
CA ILE A 2 1.18 -8.44 -3.70
C ILE A 2 1.83 -7.54 -4.76
N GLN A 3 1.27 -7.53 -5.97
CA GLN A 3 1.77 -6.68 -7.05
C GLN A 3 1.72 -5.19 -6.69
N PHE A 4 0.61 -4.73 -6.11
CA PHE A 4 0.48 -3.36 -5.61
C PHE A 4 1.54 -3.02 -4.56
N ILE A 5 1.84 -3.94 -3.62
CA ILE A 5 2.90 -3.72 -2.62
C ILE A 5 4.25 -3.52 -3.30
N LYS A 6 4.59 -4.37 -4.29
CA LYS A 6 5.84 -4.25 -5.06
C LYS A 6 5.91 -2.92 -5.80
N GLU A 7 4.87 -2.56 -6.55
CA GLU A 7 4.80 -1.32 -7.33
C GLU A 7 4.82 -0.07 -6.46
N PHE A 8 4.01 -0.05 -5.39
CA PHE A 8 3.97 1.06 -4.44
C PHE A 8 5.34 1.26 -3.79
N THR A 9 5.98 0.18 -3.35
CA THR A 9 7.32 0.25 -2.75
C THR A 9 8.35 0.74 -3.77
N ALA A 10 8.33 0.24 -5.00
CA ALA A 10 9.27 0.63 -6.05
C ALA A 10 9.11 2.09 -6.49
N THR A 11 7.88 2.60 -6.51
CA THR A 11 7.56 3.97 -6.95
C THR A 11 7.74 5.02 -5.85
N THR A 12 7.43 4.68 -4.60
CA THR A 12 7.45 5.64 -3.48
C THR A 12 8.67 5.50 -2.56
N GLY A 13 9.35 4.35 -2.59
CA GLY A 13 10.39 3.98 -1.62
C GLY A 13 9.87 3.63 -0.23
N MET A 14 8.55 3.69 0.01
CA MET A 14 7.95 3.36 1.30
C MET A 14 7.57 1.88 1.37
N LEU A 15 8.05 1.20 2.41
CA LEU A 15 7.61 -0.15 2.74
C LEU A 15 6.21 -0.12 3.36
N ILE A 16 5.36 -1.04 2.93
CA ILE A 16 4.02 -1.24 3.46
C ILE A 16 3.83 -2.71 3.82
N ASP A 17 3.21 -2.95 4.97
CA ASP A 17 2.94 -4.29 5.44
C ASP A 17 1.69 -4.88 4.73
N PRO A 18 1.71 -6.17 4.39
CA PRO A 18 0.63 -6.81 3.65
C PRO A 18 -0.67 -7.03 4.44
N VAL A 19 -0.66 -6.86 5.76
CA VAL A 19 -1.81 -7.11 6.65
C VAL A 19 -2.69 -5.87 6.76
N TYR A 20 -2.11 -4.69 6.97
CA TYR A 20 -2.82 -3.44 7.25
C TYR A 20 -2.50 -2.32 6.27
N THR A 21 -1.27 -1.79 6.32
CA THR A 21 -0.93 -0.55 5.63
C THR A 21 -1.01 -0.68 4.10
N ALA A 22 -0.71 -1.86 3.55
CA ALA A 22 -0.92 -2.11 2.12
C ALA A 22 -2.38 -2.03 1.69
N LYS A 23 -3.31 -2.50 2.52
CA LYS A 23 -4.74 -2.44 2.21
C LYS A 23 -5.26 -1.01 2.27
N MET A 24 -4.79 -0.22 3.23
CA MET A 24 -5.11 1.20 3.32
C MET A 24 -4.67 1.93 2.05
N PHE A 25 -3.40 1.82 1.65
CA PHE A 25 -2.92 2.49 0.44
C PHE A 25 -3.57 1.95 -0.83
N TYR A 26 -3.86 0.64 -0.89
CA TYR A 26 -4.61 0.06 -2.00
C TYR A 26 -6.01 0.67 -2.11
N ALA A 27 -6.73 0.80 -1.00
CA ALA A 27 -8.07 1.39 -0.99
C ALA A 27 -8.04 2.87 -1.39
N ILE A 28 -7.08 3.66 -0.90
CA ILE A 28 -6.91 5.07 -1.32
C ILE A 28 -6.69 5.15 -2.84
N ASN A 29 -5.81 4.30 -3.38
CA ASN A 29 -5.55 4.25 -4.82
C ASN A 29 -6.79 3.84 -5.62
N ASP A 30 -7.50 2.80 -5.20
CA ASP A 30 -8.74 2.34 -5.86
C ASP A 30 -9.85 3.40 -5.83
N LEU A 31 -10.05 4.05 -4.69
CA LEU A 31 -11.03 5.14 -4.54
C LEU A 31 -10.68 6.36 -5.41
N SER A 32 -9.38 6.68 -5.53
CA SER A 32 -8.93 7.75 -6.43
C SER A 32 -9.26 7.44 -7.89
N HIS A 33 -9.02 6.22 -8.37
CA HIS A 33 -9.38 5.81 -9.75
C HIS A 33 -10.89 5.79 -10.01
N LYS A 34 -11.70 5.64 -8.96
CA LYS A 34 -13.16 5.68 -9.04
C LYS A 34 -13.73 7.10 -8.96
N ASN A 35 -12.89 8.13 -8.97
CA ASN A 35 -13.30 9.53 -8.76
C ASN A 35 -14.14 9.70 -7.48
N TYR A 36 -13.84 8.93 -6.42
CA TYR A 36 -14.56 9.01 -5.16
C TYR A 36 -14.24 10.30 -4.39
N PHE A 37 -12.99 10.77 -4.48
CA PHE A 37 -12.55 12.00 -3.84
C PHE A 37 -12.79 13.20 -4.75
N GLU A 38 -13.14 14.34 -4.14
CA GLU A 38 -13.16 15.63 -4.83
C GLU A 38 -11.79 15.95 -5.46
N LYS A 39 -11.79 16.69 -6.57
CA LYS A 39 -10.58 16.96 -7.39
C LYS A 39 -9.40 17.51 -6.58
N ASP A 40 -9.68 18.31 -5.55
CA ASP A 40 -8.66 18.97 -4.71
C ASP A 40 -8.64 18.46 -3.26
N ALA A 41 -9.20 17.27 -3.03
CA ALA A 41 -9.21 16.65 -1.72
C ALA A 41 -7.77 16.39 -1.21
N LYS A 42 -7.52 16.76 0.05
CA LYS A 42 -6.26 16.45 0.74
C LYS A 42 -6.46 15.20 1.60
N ILE A 43 -5.67 14.17 1.33
CA ILE A 43 -5.77 12.88 2.02
C ILE A 43 -4.56 12.74 2.95
N LEU A 44 -4.81 12.55 4.25
CA LEU A 44 -3.80 12.19 5.24
C LEU A 44 -3.86 10.69 5.53
N ALA A 45 -2.89 9.94 5.03
CA ALA A 45 -2.72 8.53 5.35
C ALA A 45 -1.73 8.38 6.52
N ILE A 46 -2.15 7.71 7.60
CA ILE A 46 -1.29 7.45 8.76
C ILE A 46 -0.64 6.07 8.59
N HIS A 47 0.64 6.04 8.25
CA HIS A 47 1.42 4.82 8.17
C HIS A 47 1.90 4.39 9.57
N THR A 48 1.10 3.58 10.27
CA THR A 48 1.35 3.17 11.66
C THR A 48 2.46 2.13 11.84
N GLY A 49 3.14 1.72 10.77
CA GLY A 49 4.21 0.71 10.79
C GLY A 49 3.71 -0.69 10.46
N GLY A 50 4.10 -1.70 11.25
CA GLY A 50 3.71 -3.10 11.03
C GLY A 50 4.62 -3.88 10.08
N LEU A 51 5.78 -3.32 9.71
CA LEU A 51 6.70 -3.92 8.72
C LEU A 51 7.19 -5.33 9.06
N LEU A 52 7.14 -5.74 10.34
CA LEU A 52 7.40 -7.14 10.73
C LEU A 52 6.49 -8.14 10.00
N GLY A 53 5.28 -7.72 9.59
CA GLY A 53 4.36 -8.52 8.78
C GLY A 53 4.93 -8.93 7.41
N ILE A 54 5.92 -8.21 6.89
CA ILE A 54 6.65 -8.57 5.66
C ILE A 54 7.40 -9.89 5.84
N LEU A 55 7.96 -10.15 7.03
CA LEU A 55 8.71 -11.37 7.31
C LEU A 55 7.84 -12.62 7.18
N GLY A 56 6.58 -12.54 7.63
CA GLY A 56 5.61 -13.62 7.52
C GLY A 56 5.11 -13.90 6.10
N MET A 57 5.40 -13.02 5.14
CA MET A 57 5.02 -13.19 3.73
C MET A 57 6.21 -13.12 2.77
N LYS A 58 7.43 -13.26 3.30
CA LYS A 58 8.67 -13.02 2.56
C LYS A 58 8.71 -13.77 1.22
N GLU A 59 8.41 -15.06 1.21
CA GLU A 59 8.44 -15.90 -0.01
C GLU A 59 7.50 -15.37 -1.11
N LYS A 60 6.31 -14.91 -0.72
CA LYS A 60 5.31 -14.36 -1.64
C LYS A 60 5.68 -12.97 -2.17
N LEU A 61 6.48 -12.23 -1.42
CA LEU A 61 6.93 -10.88 -1.78
C LEU A 61 8.27 -10.90 -2.55
N SER A 62 9.10 -11.92 -2.36
CA SER A 62 10.40 -12.08 -3.00
C SER A 62 10.36 -12.79 -4.36
N GLY A 63 9.27 -13.52 -4.67
CA GLY A 63 9.11 -14.17 -5.97
C GLY A 63 9.00 -13.11 -7.08
N SER A 64 9.79 -13.24 -8.15
CA SER A 64 9.79 -12.38 -9.34
C SER A 64 8.42 -12.31 -9.98
#